data_AF-A0A968C385-F1
#
_entry.id   AF-A0A968C385-F1
#
_cell.length_a   1.000
_cell.length_b   1.000
_cell.length_c   1.000
_cell.angle_alpha   90.00
_cell.angle_beta   90.00
_cell.angle_gamma   90.00
#
_symmetry.space_group_name_H-M   'P 1'
#
loop_
_entity.id
_entity.type
_entity.pdbx_description
1 polymer ?
#
loop_
_entity_poly.entity_id
_entity_poly.type
_entity_poly.pdbx_seq_one_letter_code
_entity_poly.pdbx_strand_id
1 'polypeptide(L)'
;GEEIPLGARIIRVARDFIGLQTHLLRESPLSPQDAYTTMKDRAGHLYDEEVILALQPMASGFSLEAHDDGSGTMLTIAELREGMELTRDLVSANGILLMVSGTILNESA
;
A
#
# COMPACT_ATOMS: atom_id res chain seq x y z
N GLY A 1 -24.23 14.77 0.85
CA GLY A 1 -23.30 13.81 0.21
C GLY A 1 -23.54 13.71 -1.28
N GLU A 2 -24.79 13.48 -1.70
CA GLU A 2 -25.13 13.16 -3.09
C GLU A 2 -24.88 14.28 -4.12
N GLU A 3 -24.82 15.54 -3.70
CA GLU A 3 -24.40 16.65 -4.58
C GLU A 3 -22.91 16.57 -4.97
N ILE A 4 -22.10 15.81 -4.23
CA ILE A 4 -20.72 15.52 -4.59
C ILE A 4 -20.73 14.34 -5.56
N PRO A 5 -20.15 14.47 -6.76
CA PRO A 5 -20.08 13.37 -7.73
C PRO A 5 -19.51 12.10 -7.10
N LEU A 6 -20.10 10.94 -7.43
CA LEU A 6 -19.70 9.65 -6.87
C LEU A 6 -18.18 9.40 -6.98
N GLY A 7 -17.58 9.72 -8.14
CA GLY A 7 -16.14 9.58 -8.34
C GLY A 7 -15.30 10.38 -7.34
N ALA A 8 -15.73 11.59 -6.97
CA ALA A 8 -15.04 12.40 -5.96
C ALA A 8 -15.19 11.81 -4.54
N ARG A 9 -16.36 11.24 -4.22
CA ARG A 9 -16.58 10.53 -2.95
C ARG A 9 -15.68 9.30 -2.83
N ILE A 10 -15.54 8.53 -3.91
CA ILE A 10 -14.63 7.36 -4.00
C ILE A 10 -13.18 7.78 -3.81
N ILE A 11 -12.71 8.79 -4.57
CA ILE A 11 -11.32 9.26 -4.49
C ILE A 11 -10.98 9.73 -3.08
N ARG A 12 -11.88 10.46 -2.41
CA ARG A 12 -11.66 10.90 -1.03
C ARG A 12 -11.45 9.72 -0.08
N VAL A 13 -12.32 8.70 -0.15
CA VAL A 13 -12.19 7.50 0.69
C VAL A 13 -10.88 6.76 0.37
N ALA A 14 -10.57 6.51 -0.90
CA ALA A 14 -9.34 5.80 -1.28
C ALA A 14 -8.07 6.54 -0.82
N ARG A 15 -8.01 7.85 -1.04
CA ARG A 15 -6.90 8.70 -0.63
C ARG A 15 -6.68 8.67 0.87
N ASP A 16 -7.74 8.86 1.64
CA ASP A 16 -7.61 8.96 3.10
C ASP A 16 -7.33 7.57 3.72
N PHE A 17 -7.88 6.49 3.15
CA PHE A 17 -7.55 5.12 3.56
C PHE A 17 -6.05 4.83 3.44
N ILE A 18 -5.44 5.16 2.29
CA ILE A 18 -3.99 5.03 2.07
C ILE A 18 -3.21 6.00 2.96
N GLY A 19 -3.68 7.24 3.07
CA GLY A 19 -3.04 8.29 3.85
C GLY A 19 -2.95 7.97 5.35
N LEU A 20 -3.93 7.24 5.90
CA LEU A 20 -3.93 6.78 7.30
C LEU A 20 -2.96 5.61 7.54
N GLN A 21 -2.65 4.83 6.51
CA GLN A 21 -1.70 3.72 6.53
C GLN A 21 -0.27 4.16 6.20
N THR A 22 -0.05 5.47 6.03
CA THR A 22 1.24 6.07 5.73
C THR A 22 1.47 7.26 6.67
N HIS A 23 2.66 7.86 6.60
CA HIS A 23 2.97 9.08 7.36
C HIS A 23 2.35 10.36 6.77
N LEU A 24 1.52 10.24 5.71
CA LEU A 24 0.97 11.38 4.98
C LEU A 24 -0.09 12.15 5.78
N LEU A 25 -0.89 11.45 6.58
CA LEU A 25 -1.97 12.07 7.36
C LEU A 25 -1.74 12.01 8.87
N ARG A 26 -0.69 11.34 9.33
CA ARG A 26 -0.41 11.12 10.76
C ARG A 26 1.02 10.65 11.02
N GLU A 27 1.51 10.92 12.23
CA GLU A 27 2.87 10.54 12.66
C GLU A 27 3.05 9.02 12.81
N SER A 28 2.00 8.30 13.21
CA SER A 28 2.03 6.84 13.32
C SER A 28 1.04 6.23 12.32
N PRO A 29 1.51 5.47 11.32
CA PRO A 29 0.66 4.75 10.39
C PRO A 29 -0.25 3.75 11.09
N LEU A 30 -1.46 3.60 10.58
CA LEU A 30 -2.43 2.60 11.05
C LEU A 30 -2.34 1.32 10.23
N SER A 31 -2.74 0.21 10.84
CA SER A 31 -3.07 -0.99 10.09
C SER A 31 -4.25 -0.73 9.14
N PRO A 32 -4.38 -1.47 8.03
CA PRO A 32 -5.54 -1.38 7.14
C PRO A 32 -6.88 -1.47 7.90
N GLN A 33 -6.96 -2.37 8.88
CA GLN A 33 -8.16 -2.57 9.68
C GLN A 33 -8.46 -1.38 10.61
N ASP A 34 -7.45 -0.80 11.23
CA ASP A 34 -7.60 0.37 12.10
C ASP A 34 -7.92 1.64 11.30
N ALA A 35 -7.33 1.78 10.10
CA ALA A 35 -7.66 2.85 9.16
C ALA A 35 -9.12 2.78 8.74
N TYR A 36 -9.60 1.59 8.36
CA TYR A 36 -11.00 1.36 8.04
C TYR A 36 -11.92 1.70 9.22
N THR A 37 -11.61 1.21 10.42
CA THR A 37 -12.41 1.46 11.63
C THR A 37 -12.49 2.97 11.93
N THR A 38 -11.35 3.67 11.88
CA THR A 38 -11.29 5.13 12.07
C THR A 38 -12.14 5.89 11.06
N MET A 39 -12.18 5.45 9.80
CA MET A 39 -12.99 6.08 8.77
C MET A 39 -14.48 5.75 8.92
N LYS A 40 -14.80 4.51 9.28
CA LYS A 40 -16.16 4.04 9.53
C LYS A 40 -16.85 4.84 10.64
N ASP A 41 -16.14 5.18 11.70
CA ASP A 41 -16.66 6.02 12.80
C ASP A 41 -17.07 7.44 12.34
N ARG A 42 -16.63 7.85 11.14
CA ARG A 42 -16.92 9.17 10.55
C ARG A 42 -17.77 9.08 9.28
N ALA A 43 -18.29 7.88 8.97
CA ALA A 43 -19.24 7.68 7.88
C ALA A 43 -20.52 8.49 8.12
N GLY A 44 -21.17 8.95 7.04
CA GLY A 44 -22.35 9.82 7.11
C GLY A 44 -22.03 11.29 7.40
N HIS A 45 -20.85 11.60 7.95
CA HIS A 45 -20.38 12.97 8.19
C HIS A 45 -19.26 13.39 7.24
N LEU A 46 -18.12 12.69 7.23
CA LEU A 46 -16.95 13.03 6.39
C LEU A 46 -16.83 12.17 5.13
N TYR A 47 -17.48 11.01 5.15
CA TYR A 47 -17.43 10.03 4.07
C TYR A 47 -18.83 9.57 3.74
N ASP A 48 -19.00 9.19 2.48
CA ASP A 48 -20.21 8.52 2.05
C ASP A 48 -20.30 7.12 2.65
N GLU A 49 -21.45 6.77 3.22
CA GLU A 49 -21.64 5.49 3.91
C GLU A 49 -21.53 4.30 2.95
N GLU A 50 -22.07 4.41 1.73
CA GLU A 50 -22.02 3.33 0.74
C GLU A 50 -20.58 3.08 0.29
N VAL A 51 -19.80 4.14 0.11
CA VAL A 51 -18.38 4.04 -0.29
C VAL A 51 -17.53 3.44 0.83
N ILE A 52 -17.78 3.80 2.09
CA ILE A 52 -17.10 3.17 3.24
C ILE A 52 -17.45 1.68 3.32
N LEU A 53 -18.72 1.31 3.17
CA LEU A 53 -19.14 -0.09 3.18
C LEU A 53 -18.49 -0.89 2.06
N ALA A 54 -18.35 -0.31 0.87
CA ALA A 54 -17.67 -0.93 -0.27
C ALA A 54 -16.17 -1.18 -0.03
N LEU A 55 -15.52 -0.43 0.88
CA LEU A 55 -14.11 -0.61 1.24
C LEU A 55 -13.88 -1.82 2.17
N GLN A 56 -14.89 -2.21 2.96
CA GLN A 56 -14.79 -3.27 3.97
C GLN A 56 -14.13 -4.58 3.48
N PRO A 57 -14.52 -5.19 2.34
CA PRO A 57 -13.91 -6.44 1.90
C PRO A 57 -12.42 -6.31 1.54
N MET A 58 -11.96 -5.08 1.23
CA MET A 58 -10.55 -4.82 0.92
C MET A 58 -9.75 -4.53 2.20
N ALA A 59 -10.39 -3.95 3.22
CA ALA A 59 -9.72 -3.50 4.44
C ALA A 59 -8.98 -4.62 5.21
N SER A 60 -9.45 -5.87 5.17
CA SER A 60 -8.84 -6.98 5.90
C SER A 60 -7.62 -7.63 5.22
N GLY A 61 -7.30 -7.26 3.98
CA GLY A 61 -6.22 -7.87 3.20
C GLY A 61 -5.43 -6.90 2.32
N PHE A 62 -5.72 -5.60 2.40
CA PHE A 62 -5.00 -4.60 1.62
C PHE A 62 -3.59 -4.41 2.17
N SER A 63 -2.59 -4.63 1.33
CA SER A 63 -1.20 -4.26 1.61
C SER A 63 -0.78 -3.12 0.69
N LEU A 64 -0.05 -2.16 1.25
CA LEU A 64 0.61 -1.12 0.47
C LEU A 64 1.89 -1.62 -0.22
N GLU A 65 2.37 -2.80 0.16
CA GLU A 65 3.49 -3.43 -0.52
C GLU A 65 3.09 -3.89 -1.92
N ALA A 66 4.04 -3.85 -2.85
CA ALA A 66 3.83 -4.39 -4.19
C ALA A 66 3.40 -5.86 -4.08
N HIS A 67 2.31 -6.21 -4.77
CA HIS A 67 1.78 -7.57 -4.84
C HIS A 67 2.93 -8.56 -5.13
N ASP A 68 3.16 -9.48 -4.19
CA ASP A 68 3.99 -10.64 -4.45
C ASP A 68 3.18 -11.59 -5.33
N ASP A 69 3.57 -11.72 -6.60
CA ASP A 69 2.98 -12.70 -7.51
C ASP A 69 3.37 -14.15 -7.14
N GLY A 70 4.12 -14.32 -6.05
CA GLY A 70 4.59 -15.60 -5.54
C GLY A 70 5.78 -16.16 -6.32
N SER A 71 6.36 -15.38 -7.24
CA SER A 71 7.54 -15.78 -8.00
C SER A 71 8.85 -15.65 -7.19
N GLY A 72 8.82 -14.93 -6.08
CA GLY A 72 10.00 -14.60 -5.28
C GLY A 72 10.06 -15.27 -3.91
N THR A 73 11.27 -15.32 -3.34
CA THR A 73 11.50 -15.64 -1.93
C THR A 73 12.13 -14.42 -1.27
N MET A 74 11.60 -13.99 -0.12
CA MET A 74 12.23 -12.93 0.67
C MET A 74 13.51 -13.49 1.30
N LEU A 75 14.63 -12.86 0.98
CA LEU A 75 15.96 -13.23 1.47
C LEU A 75 16.53 -12.09 2.31
N THR A 76 17.24 -12.44 3.38
CA THR A 76 18.10 -11.52 4.10
C THR A 76 19.40 -11.26 3.34
N ILE A 77 20.12 -10.18 3.68
CA ILE A 77 21.40 -9.83 3.04
C ILE A 77 22.40 -10.99 3.11
N ALA A 78 22.37 -11.79 4.19
CA ALA A 78 23.27 -12.92 4.37
C ALA A 78 22.93 -14.14 3.49
N GLU A 79 21.73 -14.20 2.93
CA GLU A 79 21.25 -15.31 2.10
C GLU A 79 21.45 -15.03 0.59
N LEU A 80 21.79 -13.79 0.23
CA LEU A 80 22.07 -13.40 -1.15
C LEU A 80 23.29 -14.16 -1.68
N ARG A 81 23.15 -14.66 -2.91
CA ARG A 81 24.22 -15.32 -3.65
C ARG A 81 24.33 -14.70 -5.03
N GLU A 82 25.55 -14.68 -5.54
CA GLU A 82 25.80 -14.32 -6.93
C GLU A 82 24.97 -15.21 -7.88
N GLY A 83 24.45 -14.60 -8.95
CA GLY A 83 23.59 -15.25 -9.94
C GLY A 83 22.10 -15.23 -9.60
N MET A 84 21.69 -14.73 -8.42
CA MET A 84 20.28 -14.51 -8.11
C MET A 84 19.69 -13.37 -8.95
N GLU A 85 18.44 -13.53 -9.39
CA GLU A 85 17.71 -12.54 -10.16
C GLU A 85 16.66 -11.84 -9.28
N LEU A 86 16.60 -10.51 -9.35
CA LEU A 86 15.57 -9.74 -8.66
C LEU A 86 14.21 -10.00 -9.31
N THR A 87 13.24 -10.49 -8.52
CA THR A 87 11.86 -10.68 -9.02
C THR A 87 11.08 -9.37 -9.12
N ARG A 88 11.56 -8.30 -8.48
CA ARG A 88 10.93 -6.98 -8.46
C ARG A 88 11.96 -5.86 -8.42
N ASP A 89 11.52 -4.65 -8.73
CA ASP A 89 12.34 -3.45 -8.59
C ASP A 89 12.82 -3.27 -7.15
N LEU A 90 14.12 -3.03 -6.97
CA LEU A 90 14.70 -2.62 -5.71
C LEU A 90 14.65 -1.09 -5.64
N VAL A 91 13.89 -0.56 -4.70
CA VAL A 91 13.73 0.87 -4.45
C VAL A 91 14.28 1.26 -3.09
N SER A 92 14.96 2.40 -3.03
CA SER A 92 15.40 3.03 -1.79
C SER A 92 14.20 3.49 -0.97
N ALA A 93 14.41 3.71 0.34
CA ALA A 93 13.39 4.25 1.25
C ALA A 93 12.80 5.61 0.80
N ASN A 94 13.52 6.36 -0.03
CA ASN A 94 13.05 7.62 -0.62
C ASN A 94 12.44 7.46 -2.03
N GLY A 95 12.19 6.24 -2.48
CA GLY A 95 11.53 5.93 -3.76
C GLY A 95 12.44 5.98 -4.99
N ILE A 96 13.76 6.13 -4.81
CA ILE A 96 14.71 6.03 -5.93
C ILE A 96 14.82 4.57 -6.35
N LEU A 97 14.60 4.28 -7.63
CA LEU A 97 14.88 2.99 -8.24
C LEU A 97 16.39 2.73 -8.21
N LEU A 98 16.80 1.73 -7.43
CA LEU A 98 18.18 1.30 -7.29
C LEU A 98 18.52 0.25 -8.35
N MET A 99 17.65 -0.73 -8.53
CA MET A 99 17.81 -1.81 -9.50
C MET A 99 16.46 -2.22 -10.06
N VAL A 100 16.42 -2.56 -11.35
CA VAL A 100 15.22 -3.05 -12.01
C VAL A 100 15.02 -4.54 -11.75
N SER A 101 13.77 -4.98 -11.76
CA SER A 101 13.42 -6.40 -11.87
C SER A 101 14.16 -7.05 -13.05
N GLY A 102 14.57 -8.30 -12.89
CA GLY A 102 15.39 -9.04 -13.85
C GLY A 102 16.90 -8.79 -13.74
N THR A 103 17.34 -7.93 -12.81
CA THR A 103 18.79 -7.73 -12.60
C THR A 103 19.39 -8.94 -11.87
N ILE A 104 20.46 -9.48 -12.43
CA ILE A 104 21.24 -10.56 -11.83
C ILE A 104 22.29 -9.95 -10.88
N LEU A 105 22.27 -10.38 -9.62
CA LEU A 105 23.22 -9.96 -8.59
C LEU A 105 24.60 -10.57 -8.86
N ASN A 106 25.64 -9.74 -8.79
CA ASN A 106 27.05 -10.13 -8.91
C ASN A 106 27.87 -9.50 -7.76
N GLU A 107 29.12 -9.93 -7.57
CA GLU A 107 29.98 -9.43 -6.47
C GLU A 107 30.25 -7.90 -6.50
N SER A 108 29.95 -7.23 -7.62
CA SER A 108 30.19 -5.79 -7.81
C SER A 108 28.93 -4.93 -7.67
N ALA A 109 27.77 -5.53 -7.42
CA ALA A 109 26.49 -4.85 -7.24
C ALA A 109 26.27 -4.39 -5.79
#